data_AF-A0A6I4P2X4-F1
#
_entry.id   AF-A0A6I4P2X4-F1
#
_cell.length_a   1.000
_cell.length_b   1.000
_cell.length_c   1.000
_cell.angle_alpha   90.00
_cell.angle_beta   90.00
_cell.angle_gamma   90.00
#
_symmetry.space_group_name_H-M   'P 1'
#
loop_
_entity.id
_entity.type
_entity.pdbx_description
1 polymer ?
#
loop_
_entity_poly.entity_id
_entity_poly.type
_entity_poly.pdbx_seq_one_letter_code
_entity_poly.pdbx_strand_id
1 'polypeptide(L)'
;MNEPLPDDTVAGHLQELRRGTVVLACLARLERPDYGYALLESLDAAGILVDANTLYPLLRRLEKQRLLTSEWNTDEARPRKFYRTSAAGAELAERLLAEWRRLDDAVTALAAAETASSQAADQAADSAEPASDTAPADPESVDPAERTER
;
A
#
# COMPACT_ATOMS: atom_id res chain seq x y z
N MET A 1 -16.95 7.63 17.35
CA MET A 1 -16.30 6.45 17.96
C MET A 1 -15.80 5.59 16.82
N ASN A 2 -14.50 5.42 16.65
CA ASN A 2 -13.94 4.53 15.63
C ASN A 2 -13.74 3.17 16.29
N GLU A 3 -14.73 2.28 16.18
CA GLU A 3 -14.60 0.90 16.64
C GLU A 3 -13.54 0.21 15.74
N PRO A 4 -12.51 -0.45 16.31
CA PRO A 4 -11.51 -1.12 15.51
C PRO A 4 -12.17 -2.18 14.63
N LEU A 5 -11.73 -2.27 13.37
CA LEU A 5 -12.23 -3.30 12.45
C LEU A 5 -12.04 -4.69 13.07
N PRO A 6 -12.98 -5.62 12.89
CA PRO A 6 -12.79 -7.00 13.33
C PRO A 6 -11.51 -7.58 12.70
N ASP A 7 -10.65 -8.19 13.52
CA ASP A 7 -9.36 -8.74 13.08
C ASP A 7 -9.51 -9.70 11.87
N ASP A 8 -10.63 -10.44 11.81
CA ASP A 8 -10.94 -11.37 10.73
C ASP A 8 -11.17 -10.68 9.38
N THR A 9 -11.70 -9.46 9.36
CA THR A 9 -11.95 -8.71 8.12
C THR A 9 -10.63 -8.29 7.48
N VAL A 10 -9.73 -7.69 8.27
CA VAL A 10 -8.40 -7.28 7.79
C VAL A 10 -7.59 -8.50 7.36
N ALA A 11 -7.59 -9.56 8.16
CA ALA A 11 -6.89 -10.80 7.85
C ALA A 11 -7.35 -11.43 6.52
N GLY A 12 -8.66 -11.45 6.26
CA GLY A 12 -9.22 -11.98 5.01
C GLY A 12 -8.74 -11.20 3.78
N HIS A 13 -8.78 -9.86 3.83
CA HIS A 13 -8.32 -9.02 2.71
C HIS A 13 -6.81 -9.11 2.50
N LEU A 14 -6.01 -9.18 3.58
CA LEU A 14 -4.56 -9.41 3.48
C LEU A 14 -4.23 -10.76 2.84
N GLN A 15 -5.03 -11.80 3.11
CA GLN A 15 -4.84 -13.11 2.50
C GLN A 15 -5.04 -13.07 0.97
N GLU A 16 -6.03 -12.33 0.48
CA GLU A 16 -6.26 -12.17 -0.96
C GLU A 16 -5.12 -11.41 -1.66
N LEU A 17 -4.60 -10.34 -1.04
CA LEU A 17 -3.42 -9.63 -1.54
C LEU A 17 -2.18 -10.54 -1.61
N ARG A 18 -1.95 -11.37 -0.59
CA ARG A 18 -0.86 -12.35 -0.57
C ARG A 18 -1.02 -13.40 -1.66
N ARG A 19 -2.23 -13.95 -1.84
CA ARG A 19 -2.53 -14.90 -2.93
C ARG A 19 -2.28 -14.30 -4.31
N GLY A 20 -2.61 -13.02 -4.50
CA GLY A 20 -2.36 -12.31 -5.75
C GLY A 20 -0.88 -12.09 -6.07
N THR A 21 -0.04 -11.96 -5.05
CA THR A 21 1.38 -11.57 -5.20
C THR A 21 2.37 -12.74 -5.10
N VAL A 22 1.98 -13.89 -4.53
CA VAL A 22 2.88 -15.03 -4.29
C VAL A 22 3.54 -15.56 -5.56
N VAL A 23 2.82 -15.55 -6.70
CA VAL A 23 3.38 -16.00 -7.99
C VAL A 23 4.50 -15.08 -8.44
N LEU A 24 4.27 -13.77 -8.42
CA LEU A 24 5.27 -12.77 -8.77
C LEU A 24 6.49 -12.90 -7.85
N ALA A 25 6.28 -13.03 -6.55
CA ALA A 25 7.35 -13.18 -5.58
C ALA A 25 8.20 -14.44 -5.81
N CYS A 26 7.57 -15.56 -6.12
CA CYS A 26 8.28 -16.81 -6.46
C CYS A 26 9.14 -16.62 -7.71
N LEU A 27 8.57 -16.09 -8.79
CA LEU A 27 9.28 -15.91 -10.06
C LEU A 27 10.45 -14.94 -9.91
N ALA A 28 10.27 -13.83 -9.20
CA ALA A 28 11.32 -12.86 -8.93
C ALA A 28 12.43 -13.45 -8.04
N ARG A 29 12.07 -14.18 -6.98
CA ARG A 29 13.06 -14.75 -6.05
C ARG A 29 13.88 -15.90 -6.66
N LEU A 30 13.31 -16.63 -7.61
CA LEU A 30 13.92 -17.78 -8.29
C LEU A 30 14.71 -17.41 -9.56
N GLU A 31 14.97 -16.13 -9.83
CA GLU A 31 15.99 -15.73 -10.82
C GLU A 31 17.36 -16.34 -10.50
N ARG A 32 17.65 -16.47 -9.20
CA ARG A 32 18.73 -17.27 -8.64
C ARG A 32 18.19 -18.65 -8.23
N PRO A 33 18.82 -19.76 -8.66
CA PRO A 33 18.37 -21.09 -8.30
C PRO A 33 18.24 -21.28 -6.79
N ASP A 34 17.15 -21.88 -6.35
CA ASP A 34 16.94 -22.17 -4.92
C ASP A 34 16.04 -23.40 -4.70
N TYR A 35 16.12 -24.01 -3.51
CA TYR A 35 15.25 -25.13 -3.14
C TYR A 35 14.03 -24.65 -2.35
N GLY A 36 12.94 -25.41 -2.44
CA GLY A 36 11.61 -24.95 -1.99
C GLY A 36 11.54 -24.50 -0.51
N TYR A 37 12.34 -25.08 0.38
CA TYR A 37 12.37 -24.66 1.78
C TYR A 37 13.08 -23.31 1.98
N ALA A 38 14.25 -23.09 1.37
CA ALA A 38 14.90 -21.78 1.41
C ALA A 38 14.08 -20.67 0.73
N LEU A 39 13.26 -21.04 -0.27
CA LEU A 39 12.27 -20.13 -0.85
C LEU A 39 11.19 -19.75 0.17
N LEU A 40 10.64 -20.70 0.95
CA LEU A 40 9.68 -20.39 2.03
C LEU A 40 10.27 -19.37 3.00
N GLU A 41 11.49 -19.62 3.49
CA GLU A 41 12.17 -18.71 4.43
C GLU A 41 12.39 -17.32 3.82
N SER A 42 12.77 -17.26 2.54
CA SER A 42 12.98 -15.99 1.85
C SER A 42 11.70 -15.19 1.66
N LEU A 43 10.57 -15.87 1.38
CA LEU A 43 9.27 -15.23 1.23
C LEU A 43 8.73 -14.75 2.57
N ASP A 44 8.87 -15.56 3.62
CA ASP A 44 8.48 -15.23 4.98
C ASP A 44 9.23 -13.99 5.50
N ALA A 45 10.56 -13.95 5.32
CA ALA A 45 11.39 -12.80 5.67
C ALA A 45 11.01 -11.52 4.91
N ALA A 46 10.40 -11.63 3.72
CA ALA A 46 9.88 -10.51 2.95
C ALA A 46 8.41 -10.16 3.29
N GLY A 47 7.80 -10.83 4.28
CA GLY A 47 6.41 -10.62 4.71
C GLY A 47 5.36 -11.34 3.85
N ILE A 48 5.79 -12.20 2.93
CA ILE A 48 4.92 -12.97 2.03
C ILE A 48 4.68 -14.34 2.66
N LEU A 49 3.70 -14.37 3.57
CA LEU A 49 3.37 -15.58 4.33
C LEU A 49 2.71 -16.62 3.41
N VAL A 50 3.40 -17.74 3.20
CA VAL A 50 2.91 -18.89 2.44
C VAL A 50 3.39 -20.18 3.10
N ASP A 51 2.51 -21.17 3.22
CA ASP A 51 2.89 -22.47 3.78
C ASP A 51 3.40 -23.44 2.70
N ALA A 52 4.02 -24.53 3.15
CA ALA A 52 4.51 -25.60 2.28
C ALA A 52 3.40 -26.25 1.44
N ASN A 53 2.21 -26.44 2.01
CA ASN A 53 1.08 -27.08 1.35
C ASN A 53 0.55 -26.26 0.16
N THR A 54 0.81 -24.95 0.18
CA THR A 54 0.46 -24.02 -0.88
C THR A 54 1.62 -23.83 -1.86
N LEU A 55 2.84 -23.67 -1.35
CA LEU A 55 4.01 -23.39 -2.18
C LEU A 55 4.37 -24.56 -3.10
N TYR A 56 4.41 -25.80 -2.60
CA TYR A 56 4.89 -26.92 -3.43
C TYR A 56 3.95 -27.23 -4.62
N PRO A 57 2.62 -27.26 -4.47
CA PRO A 57 1.71 -27.34 -5.61
C PRO A 57 1.85 -26.15 -6.57
N LEU A 58 2.08 -24.94 -6.04
CA LEU A 58 2.33 -23.75 -6.86
C LEU A 58 3.57 -23.92 -7.73
N LEU A 59 4.70 -24.34 -7.16
CA LEU A 59 5.95 -24.56 -7.90
C LEU A 59 5.78 -25.61 -9.00
N ARG A 60 5.10 -26.73 -8.70
CA ARG A 60 4.77 -27.77 -9.70
C ARG A 60 3.92 -27.22 -10.83
N ARG A 61 2.96 -26.34 -10.53
CA ARG A 61 2.12 -25.69 -11.54
C ARG A 61 2.94 -24.75 -12.44
N LEU A 62 3.78 -23.91 -11.86
CA LEU A 62 4.65 -22.99 -12.61
C LEU A 62 5.66 -23.75 -13.49
N GLU A 63 6.19 -24.86 -13.01
CA GLU A 63 7.04 -25.77 -13.78
C GLU A 63 6.27 -26.40 -14.95
N LYS A 64 5.04 -26.90 -14.73
CA LYS A 64 4.17 -27.42 -15.79
C LYS A 64 3.86 -26.36 -16.86
N GLN A 65 3.75 -25.10 -16.46
CA GLN A 65 3.57 -23.95 -17.35
C GLN A 65 4.87 -23.49 -18.03
N ARG A 66 6.01 -24.15 -17.77
CA ARG A 66 7.35 -23.80 -18.27
C ARG A 66 7.84 -22.42 -17.81
N LEU A 67 7.25 -21.88 -16.74
CA LEU A 67 7.70 -20.62 -16.12
C LEU A 67 8.85 -20.87 -15.14
N LEU A 68 8.95 -22.08 -14.61
CA LEU A 68 10.10 -22.56 -13.85
C LEU A 68 10.75 -23.74 -14.58
N THR A 69 12.05 -23.86 -14.38
CA THR A 69 12.86 -25.05 -14.64
C THR A 69 13.31 -25.64 -13.32
N SER A 70 13.68 -26.92 -13.31
CA SER A 70 14.15 -27.57 -12.11
C SER A 70 15.26 -28.56 -12.38
N GLU A 71 16.13 -28.71 -11.38
CA GLU A 71 17.28 -29.61 -11.42
C GLU A 71 17.41 -30.30 -10.07
N TRP A 72 17.78 -31.58 -10.09
CA TRP A 72 18.10 -32.31 -8.86
C TRP A 72 19.57 -32.08 -8.54
N ASN A 73 19.85 -31.48 -7.38
CA ASN A 73 21.18 -31.48 -6.81
C ASN A 73 21.35 -32.78 -6.01
N THR A 74 22.29 -33.62 -6.46
CA THR A 74 22.64 -34.91 -5.85
C THR A 74 24.00 -34.90 -5.17
N ASP A 75 24.63 -33.73 -5.02
CA ASP A 75 25.96 -33.57 -4.44
C ASP A 75 25.94 -33.76 -2.91
N GLU A 76 24.77 -33.59 -2.29
CA GLU A 76 24.53 -33.84 -0.87
C GLU A 76 23.92 -35.22 -0.59
N ALA A 77 24.10 -35.71 0.65
CA ALA A 77 23.54 -36.98 1.12
C ALA A 77 22.00 -37.09 0.99
N ARG A 78 21.31 -35.96 0.81
CA ARG A 78 19.87 -35.92 0.52
C ARG A 78 19.65 -35.11 -0.75
N PRO A 79 19.25 -35.75 -1.86
CA PRO A 79 18.93 -35.04 -3.10
C PRO A 79 17.88 -33.96 -2.87
N ARG A 80 18.15 -32.75 -3.36
CA ARG A 80 17.21 -31.61 -3.28
C ARG A 80 16.86 -31.15 -4.68
N LYS A 81 15.59 -30.82 -4.88
CA LYS A 81 15.11 -30.22 -6.12
C LYS A 81 15.27 -28.71 -6.03
N PHE A 82 16.09 -28.16 -6.91
CA PHE A 82 16.28 -26.73 -7.10
C PHE A 82 15.36 -26.25 -8.22
N TYR A 83 14.84 -25.04 -8.06
CA TYR A 83 13.99 -24.37 -9.04
C TYR A 83 14.70 -23.11 -9.52
N ARG A 84 14.48 -22.78 -10.78
CA ARG A 84 14.96 -21.54 -11.39
C ARG A 84 13.93 -21.00 -12.36
N THR A 85 13.72 -19.70 -12.34
CA THR A 85 12.87 -19.00 -13.31
C THR A 85 13.39 -19.18 -14.73
N SER A 86 12.52 -19.57 -15.65
CA SER A 86 12.84 -19.73 -17.07
C SER A 86 12.83 -18.36 -17.78
N ALA A 87 13.24 -18.30 -19.04
CA ALA A 87 13.14 -17.07 -19.83
C ALA A 87 11.67 -16.57 -19.93
N ALA A 88 10.71 -17.48 -20.16
CA ALA A 88 9.29 -17.14 -20.20
C ALA A 88 8.76 -16.73 -18.81
N GLY A 89 9.29 -17.35 -17.74
CA GLY A 89 8.98 -16.96 -16.37
C GLY A 89 9.49 -15.56 -16.02
N ALA A 90 10.67 -15.20 -16.50
CA ALA A 90 11.26 -13.89 -16.30
C ALA A 90 10.47 -12.81 -17.04
N GLU A 91 10.10 -13.04 -18.30
CA GLU A 91 9.23 -12.12 -19.06
C GLU A 91 7.88 -11.91 -18.35
N LEU A 92 7.28 -12.99 -17.82
CA LEU A 92 6.05 -12.87 -17.04
C LEU A 92 6.27 -12.07 -15.75
N ALA A 93 7.36 -12.32 -15.03
CA ALA A 93 7.69 -11.59 -13.80
C ALA A 93 7.86 -10.09 -14.07
N GLU A 94 8.57 -9.72 -15.12
CA GLU A 94 8.74 -8.32 -15.54
C GLU A 94 7.40 -7.64 -15.81
N ARG A 95 6.52 -8.30 -16.56
CA ARG A 95 5.18 -7.77 -16.88
C ARG A 95 4.32 -7.62 -15.63
N LEU A 96 4.31 -8.61 -14.74
CA LEU A 96 3.57 -8.58 -13.49
C LEU A 96 4.11 -7.52 -12.53
N LEU A 97 5.42 -7.33 -12.48
CA LEU A 97 6.05 -6.30 -11.65
C LEU A 97 5.73 -4.89 -12.16
N ALA A 98 5.72 -4.70 -13.49
CA ALA A 98 5.31 -3.44 -14.09
C ALA A 98 3.83 -3.13 -13.77
N GLU A 99 2.96 -4.13 -13.84
CA GLU A 99 1.55 -3.95 -13.51
C GLU A 99 1.32 -3.70 -12.02
N TRP A 100 2.06 -4.40 -11.14
CA TRP A 100 2.03 -4.15 -9.70
C TRP A 100 2.35 -2.68 -9.36
N ARG A 101 3.41 -2.13 -9.97
CA ARG A 101 3.78 -0.72 -9.77
C ARG A 101 2.67 0.24 -10.20
N ARG A 102 2.02 -0.02 -11.35
CA ARG A 102 0.89 0.80 -11.80
C ARG A 102 -0.30 0.74 -10.84
N LEU A 103 -0.61 -0.44 -10.31
CA LEU A 103 -1.68 -0.61 -9.33
C LEU A 103 -1.37 0.13 -8.03
N ASP A 104 -0.13 0.01 -7.53
CA ASP A 104 0.35 0.72 -6.35
C ASP A 104 0.24 2.25 -6.52
N ASP A 105 0.73 2.77 -7.66
CA ASP A 105 0.63 4.18 -8.00
C ASP A 105 -0.83 4.65 -8.04
N ALA A 106 -1.72 3.88 -8.69
CA ALA A 106 -3.13 4.23 -8.82
C ALA A 106 -3.86 4.23 -7.47
N VAL A 107 -3.65 3.21 -6.64
CA VAL A 107 -4.27 3.10 -5.30
C VAL A 107 -3.77 4.23 -4.40
N THR A 108 -2.46 4.50 -4.44
CA THR A 108 -1.86 5.58 -3.64
C THR A 108 -2.40 6.95 -4.04
N ALA A 109 -2.54 7.21 -5.35
CA ALA A 109 -3.13 8.45 -5.86
C ALA A 109 -4.59 8.62 -5.43
N LEU A 110 -5.39 7.55 -5.48
CA LEU A 110 -6.79 7.58 -5.03
C LEU A 110 -6.90 7.87 -3.53
N ALA A 111 -6.08 7.22 -2.71
CA ALA A 111 -6.05 7.46 -1.26
C ALA A 111 -5.59 8.89 -0.90
N ALA A 112 -4.66 9.46 -1.67
CA ALA A 112 -4.19 10.82 -1.47
C ALA A 112 -5.22 11.89 -1.91
N ALA A 113 -5.99 11.63 -2.97
CA ALA A 113 -6.96 12.59 -3.52
C ALA A 113 -8.10 12.92 -2.54
N GLU A 114 -8.54 11.96 -1.74
CA GLU A 114 -9.57 12.18 -0.71
C GLU A 114 -9.07 13.03 0.46
N THR A 115 -7.78 12.91 0.80
CA THR A 115 -7.18 13.67 1.91
C THR A 115 -7.03 15.16 1.56
N ALA A 116 -6.67 15.47 0.32
CA ALA A 116 -6.50 16.85 -0.15
C ALA A 116 -7.83 17.62 -0.26
N SER A 117 -8.91 16.96 -0.71
CA SER A 117 -10.24 17.59 -0.80
C SER A 117 -10.85 17.87 0.57
N SER A 118 -10.56 17.04 1.58
CA SER A 118 -11.02 17.24 2.96
C SER A 118 -10.27 18.38 3.66
N GLN A 119 -8.94 18.46 3.50
CA GLN A 119 -8.13 19.56 4.08
C GLN A 119 -8.43 20.93 3.46
N ALA A 120 -8.72 21.01 2.17
CA ALA A 120 -9.09 22.27 1.52
C ALA A 120 -10.44 22.81 1.99
N ALA A 121 -11.41 21.93 2.28
CA ALA A 121 -12.71 22.31 2.83
C ALA A 121 -12.61 22.78 4.29
N ASP A 122 -11.75 22.13 5.09
CA ASP A 122 -11.52 22.49 6.50
C ASP A 122 -10.77 23.82 6.64
N GLN A 123 -9.77 24.08 5.79
CA GLN A 123 -9.03 25.36 5.76
C GLN A 123 -9.85 26.54 5.21
N ALA A 124 -10.79 26.29 4.30
CA ALA A 124 -11.72 27.32 3.83
C ALA A 124 -12.75 27.72 4.91
N ALA A 125 -13.11 26.79 5.81
CA ALA A 125 -14.01 27.07 6.93
C ALA A 125 -13.34 27.87 8.07
N ASP A 126 -12.05 27.63 8.33
CA ASP A 126 -11.27 28.32 9.37
C ASP A 126 -10.85 29.76 8.97
N SER A 127 -10.82 30.07 7.66
CA SER A 127 -10.42 31.39 7.15
C SER A 127 -11.58 32.40 7.06
N ALA A 128 -12.81 32.01 7.38
CA ALA A 128 -13.98 32.90 7.36
C ALA A 128 -14.13 33.66 8.69
N GLU A 129 -13.17 34.55 9.00
CA GLU A 129 -13.38 35.58 10.03
C GLU A 129 -14.48 36.54 9.58
N PRO A 130 -15.46 36.90 10.44
CA PRO A 130 -16.48 37.86 10.08
C PRO A 130 -15.83 39.25 10.03
N ALA A 131 -15.89 39.89 8.86
CA ALA A 131 -15.55 41.29 8.71
C ALA A 131 -16.31 42.10 9.78
N SER A 132 -15.58 42.68 10.72
CA SER A 132 -16.11 43.57 11.73
C SER A 132 -16.71 44.79 11.05
N ASP A 133 -18.03 44.90 11.16
CA ASP A 133 -18.86 46.03 10.77
C ASP A 133 -18.31 47.32 11.41
N THR A 134 -17.58 48.11 10.62
CA THR A 134 -17.17 49.46 10.99
C THR A 134 -18.19 50.41 10.40
N ALA A 135 -19.21 50.74 11.18
CA ALA A 135 -20.13 51.84 10.89
C ALA A 135 -19.59 53.16 11.48
N PRO A 136 -19.80 54.30 10.80
CA PRO A 136 -19.17 55.57 11.15
C PRO A 136 -19.94 56.29 12.28
N ALA A 137 -19.21 56.95 13.17
CA ALA A 137 -19.78 57.83 14.19
C ALA A 137 -19.63 59.30 13.77
N ASP A 138 -20.74 60.01 13.64
CA ASP A 138 -20.89 61.47 13.83
C ASP A 138 -22.39 61.84 13.68
N PRO A 139 -22.89 62.98 14.21
CA PRO A 139 -22.56 63.68 15.46
C PRO A 139 -23.85 64.08 16.23
N GLU A 140 -23.88 64.00 17.56
CA GLU A 140 -24.97 64.61 18.35
C GLU A 140 -24.46 65.65 19.36
N SER A 141 -24.84 66.88 19.04
CA SER A 141 -24.87 68.11 19.81
C SER A 141 -25.40 67.95 21.24
N VAL A 142 -24.64 68.42 22.23
CA VAL A 142 -25.18 69.03 23.46
C VAL A 142 -24.21 70.13 23.95
N ASP A 143 -24.68 71.37 23.88
CA ASP A 143 -24.29 72.54 24.67
C ASP A 143 -25.64 73.08 25.25
N PRO A 144 -25.76 73.85 26.36
CA PRO A 144 -24.70 74.47 27.17
C PRO A 144 -24.91 74.43 28.70
N ALA A 145 -23.83 74.54 29.48
CA ALA A 145 -23.88 75.04 30.86
C ALA A 145 -22.48 75.41 31.39
N GLU A 146 -21.95 76.58 31.00
CA GLU A 146 -20.98 77.30 31.85
C GLU A 146 -21.60 78.59 32.37
N ARG A 147 -21.88 78.57 33.67
CA ARG A 147 -22.15 79.73 34.52
C ARG A 147 -21.25 79.56 35.72
N THR A 148 -20.24 80.43 35.88
CA THR A 148 -19.53 80.87 37.12
C THR A 148 -18.29 81.64 36.63
N GLU A 149 -18.35 82.97 36.48
CA GLU A 149 -17.95 84.00 37.46
C GLU A 149 -16.45 84.33 37.48
N ARG A 150 -16.20 85.64 37.31
CA ARG A 150 -15.04 86.49 37.64
C ARG A 150 -13.89 86.63 36.65
#